data_AF-A0A368V6Q9-F1
#
_entry.id   AF-A0A368V6Q9-F1
#
_cell.length_a   1.000
_cell.length_b   1.000
_cell.length_c   1.000
_cell.angle_alpha   90.00
_cell.angle_beta   90.00
_cell.angle_gamma   90.00
#
_symmetry.space_group_name_H-M   'P 1'
#
loop_
_entity.id
_entity.type
_entity.pdbx_description
1 polymer ?
#
loop_
_entity_poly.entity_id
_entity_poly.type
_entity_poly.pdbx_seq_one_letter_code
_entity_poly.pdbx_strand_id
1 'polypeptide(L)'
;MEAVKAHINNNENLDATNPDGHTPLMLASFNGHTDVVKVLLPNGADINIPDNKGLTPLHFAASGAFPETVELLLENGAAINATDQIEHFTPLMYAAAEGNIEVVKVLRENKADLSLTDDDGDDAEAFARQNNHSEIVEIITNLRK
;
A
#
# COMPACT_ATOMS: atom_id res chain seq x y z
N MET A 1 -9.03 1.13 19.12
CA MET A 1 -10.08 2.14 18.80
C MET A 1 -10.12 3.30 19.80
N GLU A 2 -10.33 3.10 21.10
CA GLU A 2 -10.48 4.23 22.07
C GLU A 2 -9.23 5.13 22.19
N ALA A 3 -8.02 4.56 22.14
CA ALA A 3 -6.78 5.35 22.12
C ALA A 3 -6.67 6.26 20.89
N VAL A 4 -7.05 5.77 19.70
CA VAL A 4 -7.04 6.53 18.45
C VAL A 4 -8.00 7.72 18.54
N LYS A 5 -9.22 7.49 19.07
CA LYS A 5 -10.20 8.56 19.28
C LYS A 5 -9.73 9.60 20.30
N ALA A 6 -9.05 9.17 21.36
CA ALA A 6 -8.50 10.08 22.36
C ALA A 6 -7.44 11.01 21.74
N HIS A 7 -6.54 10.49 20.91
CA HIS A 7 -5.53 11.30 20.22
C HIS A 7 -6.15 12.31 19.24
N ILE A 8 -7.17 11.91 18.47
CA ILE A 8 -7.92 12.82 17.58
C ILE A 8 -8.57 13.96 18.36
N ASN A 9 -9.25 13.65 19.47
CA ASN A 9 -9.96 14.66 20.26
C ASN A 9 -9.03 15.66 20.95
N ASN A 10 -7.76 15.29 21.18
CA ASN A 10 -6.75 16.16 21.78
C ASN A 10 -6.07 17.09 20.76
N ASN A 11 -6.48 17.07 19.48
CA ASN A 11 -5.85 17.85 18.41
C ASN A 11 -4.36 17.50 18.24
N GLU A 12 -4.00 16.25 18.53
CA GLU A 12 -2.64 15.75 18.36
C GLU A 12 -2.33 15.58 16.87
N ASN A 13 -1.05 15.75 16.51
CA ASN A 13 -0.60 15.55 15.14
C ASN A 13 -0.79 14.07 14.74
N LEU A 14 -1.77 13.77 13.87
CA LEU A 14 -2.04 12.42 13.38
C LEU A 14 -0.93 11.86 12.49
N ASP A 15 -0.01 12.72 12.06
CA ASP A 15 1.13 12.38 11.21
C ASP A 15 2.43 12.25 12.02
N ALA A 16 2.36 12.24 13.35
CA ALA A 16 3.54 12.03 14.18
C ALA A 16 4.18 10.67 13.89
N THR A 17 5.48 10.67 13.59
CA THR A 17 6.20 9.46 13.22
C THR A 17 6.97 8.86 14.40
N ASN A 18 7.13 7.54 14.40
CA ASN A 18 8.13 6.87 15.23
C ASN A 18 9.57 7.10 14.67
N PRO A 19 10.64 6.57 15.30
CA PRO A 19 12.00 6.71 14.80
C PRO A 19 12.26 6.14 13.39
N ASP A 20 11.44 5.20 12.93
CA ASP A 20 11.52 4.60 11.59
C ASP A 20 10.75 5.43 10.54
N GLY A 21 10.09 6.50 10.94
CA GLY A 21 9.26 7.32 10.05
C GLY A 21 7.81 6.82 9.92
N HIS A 22 7.41 5.80 10.68
CA HIS A 22 6.07 5.24 10.57
C HIS A 22 5.01 6.15 11.19
N THR A 23 4.00 6.52 10.40
CA THR A 23 2.79 7.21 10.90
C THR A 23 1.77 6.21 11.49
N PRO A 24 0.82 6.66 12.32
CA PRO A 24 -0.33 5.85 12.74
C PRO A 24 -1.08 5.22 11.56
N LEU A 25 -1.19 5.94 10.44
CA LEU A 25 -1.85 5.45 9.23
C LEU A 25 -1.08 4.29 8.59
N MET A 26 0.26 4.36 8.51
CA MET A 26 1.08 3.23 8.03
C MET A 26 0.92 2.01 8.92
N LEU A 27 0.99 2.18 10.25
CA LEU A 27 0.86 1.06 11.18
C LEU A 27 -0.53 0.43 11.12
N ALA A 28 -1.60 1.22 10.98
CA ALA A 28 -2.94 0.72 10.78
C ALA A 28 -3.07 -0.05 9.45
N SER A 29 -2.44 0.47 8.40
CA SER A 29 -2.46 -0.12 7.05
C SER A 29 -1.73 -1.46 7.00
N PHE A 30 -0.54 -1.54 7.61
CA PHE A 30 0.26 -2.77 7.69
C PHE A 30 -0.40 -3.88 8.50
N ASN A 31 -1.25 -3.55 9.47
CA ASN A 31 -1.94 -4.53 10.32
C ASN A 31 -3.39 -4.80 9.87
N GLY A 32 -3.84 -4.19 8.77
CA GLY A 32 -5.21 -4.37 8.27
C GLY A 32 -6.29 -3.80 9.19
N HIS A 33 -5.95 -2.82 10.04
CA HIS A 33 -6.89 -2.15 10.93
C HIS A 33 -7.72 -1.12 10.15
N THR A 34 -8.55 -1.60 9.21
CA THR A 34 -9.35 -0.76 8.31
C THR A 34 -10.29 0.17 9.08
N ASP A 35 -10.79 -0.26 10.25
CA ASP A 35 -11.59 0.57 11.14
C ASP A 35 -10.83 1.79 11.66
N VAL A 36 -9.53 1.64 11.95
CA VAL A 36 -8.63 2.74 12.33
C VAL A 36 -8.34 3.64 11.13
N VAL A 37 -8.10 3.09 9.94
CA VAL A 37 -7.90 3.88 8.71
C VAL A 37 -9.14 4.75 8.40
N LYS A 38 -10.35 4.19 8.55
CA LYS A 38 -11.64 4.91 8.41
C LYS A 38 -11.81 6.06 9.40
N VAL A 39 -11.07 6.04 10.51
CA VAL A 39 -11.09 7.11 11.51
C VAL A 39 -9.99 8.14 11.24
N LEU A 40 -8.78 7.71 10.84
CA LEU A 40 -7.65 8.61 10.62
C LEU A 40 -7.83 9.52 9.40
N LEU A 41 -8.22 8.97 8.25
CA LEU A 41 -8.30 9.75 7.00
C LEU A 41 -9.29 10.91 7.08
N PRO A 42 -10.54 10.74 7.56
CA PRO A 42 -11.48 11.86 7.65
C PRO A 42 -11.09 12.91 8.71
N ASN A 43 -10.18 12.58 9.63
CA ASN A 43 -9.67 13.51 10.64
C ASN A 43 -8.36 14.19 10.23
N GLY A 44 -7.93 14.05 8.97
CA GLY A 44 -6.85 14.84 8.38
C GLY A 44 -5.46 14.22 8.46
N ALA A 45 -5.35 12.91 8.71
CA ALA A 45 -4.07 12.21 8.53
C ALA A 45 -3.65 12.26 7.05
N ASP A 46 -2.39 12.60 6.78
CA ASP A 46 -1.85 12.65 5.42
C ASP A 46 -1.60 11.23 4.90
N ILE A 47 -2.24 10.93 3.77
CA ILE A 47 -2.27 9.61 3.15
C ILE A 47 -0.97 9.24 2.43
N ASN A 48 -0.12 10.21 2.12
CA ASN A 48 1.04 10.03 1.24
C ASN A 48 2.39 10.30 1.94
N ILE A 49 2.42 10.51 3.25
CA ILE A 49 3.68 10.62 3.99
C ILE A 49 4.50 9.34 3.76
N PRO A 50 5.76 9.44 3.31
CA PRO A 50 6.68 8.30 3.26
C PRO A 50 7.38 8.11 4.60
N ASP A 51 7.75 6.87 4.91
CA ASP A 51 8.68 6.57 6.01
C ASP A 51 10.13 6.89 5.62
N ASN A 52 11.09 6.53 6.48
CA ASN A 52 12.52 6.79 6.23
C ASN A 52 13.09 6.04 5.01
N LYS A 53 12.34 5.09 4.44
CA LYS A 53 12.70 4.29 3.27
C LYS A 53 11.86 4.66 2.05
N GLY A 54 11.00 5.68 2.13
CA GLY A 54 10.11 6.06 1.03
C GLY A 54 8.79 5.29 0.99
N LEU A 55 8.53 4.37 1.92
CA LEU A 55 7.31 3.57 1.91
C LEU A 55 6.12 4.40 2.39
N THR A 56 5.05 4.41 1.60
CA THR A 56 3.78 5.06 1.94
C THR A 56 2.80 4.08 2.60
N PRO A 57 1.71 4.53 3.25
CA PRO A 57 0.67 3.64 3.77
C PRO A 57 0.16 2.60 2.77
N LEU A 58 0.13 2.94 1.47
CA LEU A 58 -0.29 2.03 0.41
C LEU A 58 0.71 0.87 0.19
N HIS A 59 2.02 1.10 0.33
CA HIS A 59 3.02 0.02 0.29
C HIS A 59 2.80 -0.97 1.45
N PHE A 60 2.58 -0.44 2.66
CA PHE A 60 2.31 -1.25 3.84
C PHE A 60 1.02 -2.06 3.71
N ALA A 61 -0.07 -1.47 3.21
CA ALA A 61 -1.32 -2.20 2.96
C ALA A 61 -1.16 -3.29 1.89
N ALA A 62 -0.37 -3.02 0.85
CA ALA A 62 -0.16 -3.94 -0.25
C ALA A 62 0.69 -5.16 0.15
N SER A 63 1.72 -4.95 0.97
CA SER A 63 2.53 -6.02 1.58
C SER A 63 1.71 -6.85 2.58
N GLY A 64 0.84 -6.21 3.37
CA GLY A 64 0.02 -6.86 4.40
C GLY A 64 -1.16 -7.71 3.90
N ALA A 65 -1.43 -7.76 2.59
CA ALA A 65 -2.54 -8.51 1.99
C ALA A 65 -3.96 -8.03 2.37
N PHE A 66 -4.15 -6.72 2.58
CA PHE A 66 -5.44 -6.14 3.02
C PHE A 66 -6.16 -5.38 1.90
N PRO A 67 -6.89 -6.05 0.98
CA PRO A 67 -7.50 -5.42 -0.18
C PRO A 67 -8.50 -4.31 0.18
N GLU A 68 -9.29 -4.47 1.25
CA GLU A 68 -10.24 -3.42 1.68
C GLU A 68 -9.53 -2.17 2.19
N THR A 69 -8.34 -2.32 2.77
CA THR A 69 -7.52 -1.18 3.21
C THR A 69 -6.87 -0.50 2.01
N VAL A 70 -6.38 -1.28 1.04
CA VAL A 70 -5.84 -0.78 -0.22
C VAL A 70 -6.91 0.02 -0.97
N GLU A 71 -8.11 -0.53 -1.13
CA GLU A 71 -9.23 0.14 -1.80
C GLU A 71 -9.57 1.46 -1.10
N LEU A 72 -9.73 1.44 0.23
CA LEU A 72 -10.01 2.65 1.01
C LEU A 72 -8.92 3.73 0.85
N LEU A 73 -7.65 3.34 0.83
CA LEU A 73 -6.54 4.29 0.63
C LEU A 73 -6.60 4.90 -0.77
N LEU A 74 -6.87 4.11 -1.80
CA LEU A 74 -6.98 4.58 -3.19
C LEU A 74 -8.17 5.52 -3.38
N GLU A 75 -9.32 5.20 -2.78
CA GLU A 75 -10.52 6.07 -2.78
C GLU A 75 -10.26 7.44 -2.16
N ASN A 76 -9.31 7.53 -1.23
CA ASN A 76 -8.91 8.76 -0.54
C ASN A 76 -7.67 9.44 -1.16
N GLY A 77 -7.23 8.99 -2.35
CA GLY A 77 -6.19 9.67 -3.12
C GLY A 77 -4.76 9.28 -2.76
N ALA A 78 -4.56 8.05 -2.25
CA ALA A 78 -3.22 7.49 -2.13
C ALA A 78 -2.53 7.42 -3.51
N ALA A 79 -1.25 7.77 -3.56
CA ALA A 79 -0.44 7.72 -4.78
C ALA A 79 -0.20 6.25 -5.19
N ILE A 80 -1.04 5.75 -6.11
CA ILE A 80 -1.05 4.34 -6.54
C ILE A 80 0.29 3.83 -7.10
N ASN A 81 1.05 4.72 -7.74
CA ASN A 81 2.34 4.45 -8.35
C ASN A 81 3.50 5.09 -7.57
N ALA A 82 3.33 5.39 -6.29
CA ALA A 82 4.46 5.80 -5.45
C ALA A 82 5.53 4.71 -5.47
N THR A 83 6.79 5.10 -5.42
CA THR A 83 7.93 4.19 -5.32
C THR A 83 8.62 4.42 -3.99
N ASP A 84 9.13 3.35 -3.38
CA ASP A 84 10.06 3.51 -2.26
C ASP A 84 11.41 4.11 -2.72
N GLN A 85 12.31 4.34 -1.77
CA GLN A 85 13.66 4.90 -2.01
C GLN A 85 14.75 3.83 -1.95
N ILE A 86 14.39 2.55 -1.78
CA ILE A 86 15.37 1.46 -1.64
C ILE A 86 15.69 0.90 -3.03
N GLU A 87 14.66 0.44 -3.73
CA GLU A 87 14.76 -0.23 -5.04
C GLU A 87 13.72 0.35 -6.02
N HIS A 88 13.03 1.43 -5.65
CA HIS A 88 11.92 2.01 -6.40
C HIS A 88 10.73 1.07 -6.57
N PHE A 89 10.48 0.22 -5.57
CA PHE A 89 9.33 -0.68 -5.62
C PHE A 89 8.02 0.08 -5.50
N THR A 90 7.04 -0.30 -6.31
CA THR A 90 5.66 0.18 -6.23
C THR A 90 4.82 -0.72 -5.30
N PRO A 91 3.66 -0.26 -4.79
CA PRO A 91 2.73 -1.12 -4.05
C PRO A 91 2.32 -2.38 -4.83
N LEU A 92 2.24 -2.29 -6.15
CA LEU A 92 1.92 -3.44 -7.00
C LEU A 92 3.05 -4.48 -7.02
N MET A 93 4.32 -4.06 -7.05
CA MET A 93 5.46 -4.97 -6.97
C MET A 93 5.48 -5.71 -5.63
N TYR A 94 5.25 -5.01 -4.51
CA TYR A 94 5.12 -5.64 -3.20
C TYR A 94 3.99 -6.68 -3.19
N ALA A 95 2.79 -6.33 -3.67
CA ALA A 95 1.66 -7.27 -3.72
C ALA A 95 1.95 -8.50 -4.60
N ALA A 96 2.64 -8.30 -5.72
CA ALA A 96 3.01 -9.39 -6.64
C ALA A 96 4.10 -10.30 -6.07
N ALA A 97 5.12 -9.72 -5.42
CA ALA A 97 6.20 -10.45 -4.77
C ALA A 97 5.69 -11.29 -3.58
N GLU A 98 4.70 -10.80 -2.83
CA GLU A 98 4.10 -11.50 -1.68
C GLU A 98 2.98 -12.48 -2.06
N GLY A 99 2.51 -12.48 -3.30
CA GLY A 99 1.46 -13.42 -3.75
C GLY A 99 0.04 -12.97 -3.42
N ASN A 100 -0.17 -11.67 -3.16
CA ASN A 100 -1.43 -11.10 -2.72
C ASN A 100 -2.40 -10.86 -3.89
N ILE A 101 -3.03 -11.94 -4.38
CA ILE A 101 -3.95 -11.94 -5.55
C ILE A 101 -5.01 -10.85 -5.47
N GLU A 102 -5.72 -10.73 -4.35
CA GLU A 102 -6.82 -9.76 -4.22
C GLU A 102 -6.32 -8.31 -4.23
N VAL A 103 -5.16 -8.04 -3.61
CA VAL A 103 -4.54 -6.71 -3.68
C VAL A 103 -4.11 -6.37 -5.11
N VAL A 104 -3.50 -7.32 -5.83
CA VAL A 104 -3.14 -7.11 -7.24
C VAL A 104 -4.37 -6.78 -8.09
N LYS A 105 -5.50 -7.48 -7.87
CA LYS A 105 -6.76 -7.18 -8.56
C LYS A 105 -7.22 -5.75 -8.26
N VAL A 106 -7.28 -5.36 -7.00
CA VAL A 106 -7.70 -4.00 -6.59
C VAL A 106 -6.80 -2.93 -7.22
N LEU A 107 -5.47 -3.09 -7.15
CA LEU A 107 -4.53 -2.14 -7.75
C LEU A 107 -4.69 -2.05 -9.27
N ARG A 108 -4.87 -3.20 -9.95
CA ARG A 108 -5.11 -3.25 -11.39
C ARG A 108 -6.45 -2.59 -11.78
N GLU A 109 -7.53 -2.86 -11.04
CA GLU A 109 -8.85 -2.25 -11.27
C GLU A 109 -8.82 -0.73 -11.08
N ASN A 110 -7.98 -0.26 -10.15
CA ASN A 110 -7.68 1.15 -9.93
C ASN A 110 -6.60 1.72 -10.86
N LYS A 111 -6.20 0.96 -11.90
CA LYS A 111 -5.29 1.40 -12.98
C LYS A 111 -3.86 1.73 -12.50
N ALA A 112 -3.32 0.94 -11.57
CA ALA A 112 -1.89 0.93 -11.30
C ALA A 112 -1.11 0.73 -12.61
N ASP A 113 0.02 1.43 -12.75
CA ASP A 113 0.87 1.26 -13.92
C ASP A 113 1.65 -0.05 -13.81
N LEU A 114 1.24 -1.03 -14.61
CA LEU A 114 1.82 -2.38 -14.60
C LEU A 114 3.22 -2.44 -15.25
N SER A 115 3.66 -1.35 -15.88
CA SER A 115 4.92 -1.29 -16.65
C SER A 115 6.08 -0.61 -15.90
N LEU A 116 5.82 -0.10 -14.70
CA LEU A 116 6.89 0.43 -13.85
C LEU A 116 7.85 -0.70 -13.46
N THR A 117 9.13 -0.36 -13.44
CA THR A 117 10.20 -1.26 -13.05
C THR A 117 10.95 -0.69 -11.86
N ASP A 118 11.53 -1.59 -11.07
CA ASP A 118 12.49 -1.26 -10.04
C ASP A 118 13.86 -0.84 -10.65
N ASP A 119 14.88 -0.70 -9.80
CA ASP A 119 16.25 -0.36 -10.21
C ASP A 119 16.94 -1.45 -11.05
N ASP A 120 16.54 -2.72 -10.92
CA ASP A 120 17.07 -3.85 -11.69
C ASP A 120 16.33 -4.07 -13.02
N GLY A 121 15.23 -3.35 -13.25
CA GLY A 121 14.41 -3.43 -14.45
C GLY A 121 13.30 -4.48 -14.37
N ASP A 122 13.03 -5.01 -13.18
CA ASP A 122 11.94 -5.96 -12.90
C ASP A 122 10.63 -5.22 -12.60
N ASP A 123 9.56 -5.63 -13.27
CA ASP A 123 8.19 -5.16 -13.01
C ASP A 123 7.43 -6.12 -12.07
N ALA A 124 6.18 -5.80 -11.75
CA ALA A 124 5.34 -6.65 -10.91
C ALA A 124 5.10 -8.06 -11.51
N GLU A 125 5.08 -8.21 -12.84
CA GLU A 125 4.98 -9.54 -13.47
C GLU A 125 6.24 -10.36 -13.21
N ALA A 126 7.42 -9.73 -13.34
CA ALA A 126 8.70 -10.35 -13.09
C ALA A 126 8.77 -10.88 -11.64
N PHE A 127 8.40 -10.08 -10.65
CA PHE A 127 8.36 -10.54 -9.24
C PHE A 127 7.38 -11.70 -9.02
N ALA A 128 6.18 -11.63 -9.61
CA ALA A 128 5.23 -12.74 -9.52
C ALA A 128 5.80 -14.02 -10.13
N ARG A 129 6.48 -13.93 -11.27
CA ARG A 129 7.10 -15.06 -11.96
C ARG A 129 8.26 -15.65 -11.16
N GLN A 130 9.15 -14.81 -10.65
CA GLN A 130 10.31 -15.21 -9.85
C GLN A 130 9.88 -15.95 -8.56
N ASN A 131 8.76 -15.53 -7.95
CA ASN A 131 8.21 -16.14 -6.74
C ASN A 131 7.19 -17.28 -7.00
N ASN A 132 6.99 -17.68 -8.26
CA ASN A 132 6.04 -18.75 -8.67
C ASN A 132 4.56 -18.43 -8.42
N HIS A 133 4.17 -17.16 -8.44
CA HIS A 133 2.78 -16.69 -8.32
C HIS A 133 2.07 -16.67 -9.69
N SER A 134 1.88 -17.86 -10.28
CA SER A 134 1.33 -18.01 -11.64
C SER A 134 -0.03 -17.33 -11.87
N GLU A 135 -0.92 -17.32 -10.86
CA GLU A 135 -2.21 -16.65 -10.97
C GLU A 135 -2.06 -15.13 -11.09
N ILE A 136 -1.10 -14.53 -10.38
CA ILE A 136 -0.80 -13.10 -10.49
C ILE A 136 -0.24 -12.77 -11.87
N VAL A 137 0.64 -13.63 -12.41
CA VAL A 137 1.13 -13.49 -13.79
C VAL A 137 -0.05 -13.47 -14.77
N GLU A 138 -1.03 -14.38 -14.65
CA GLU A 138 -2.23 -14.39 -15.49
C GLU A 138 -3.07 -13.11 -15.33
N ILE A 139 -3.21 -12.60 -14.10
CA ILE A 139 -3.94 -11.37 -13.80
C ILE A 139 -3.25 -10.15 -14.42
N ILE A 140 -1.93 -10.02 -14.30
CA ILE A 140 -1.18 -8.87 -14.85
C ILE A 140 -1.18 -8.92 -16.39
N THR A 141 -0.98 -10.09 -16.97
CA THR A 141 -0.86 -10.27 -18.44
C THR A 141 -2.19 -10.31 -19.20
N ASN A 142 -3.34 -10.25 -18.51
CA ASN A 142 -4.69 -10.32 -19.12
C ASN A 142 -4.94 -11.58 -19.95
N LEU A 143 -4.48 -12.76 -19.51
CA LEU A 143 -4.65 -14.01 -20.27
C LEU A 143 -6.08 -14.56 -20.31
N ARG A 144 -7.03 -13.98 -19.56
CA ARG A 144 -8.45 -14.36 -19.58
C ARG A 144 -9.31 -13.27 -20.21
N LYS A 145 -9.59 -13.45 -21.51
CA LYS A 145 -10.64 -12.74 -22.26
C LYS A 145 -12.02 -13.34 -21.94
#